data_AF-B4SK36-F1
#
_entry.id   AF-B4SK36-F1
#
_cell.length_a   1.000
_cell.length_b   1.000
_cell.length_c   1.000
_cell.angle_alpha   90.00
_cell.angle_beta   90.00
_cell.angle_gamma   90.00
#
_symmetry.space_group_name_H-M   'P 1'
#
loop_
_entity.id
_entity.type
_entity.pdbx_description
1 polymer ?
#
loop_
_entity_poly.entity_id
_entity_poly.type
_entity_poly.pdbx_seq_one_letter_code
_entity_poly.pdbx_strand_id
1 'polypeptide(L)'
;MLSRCLLALCAALPLGMAQAAPSDTLSLARQVNEQIVHKHMREEVQAFAGAFNGSTMMPQDVPEGCRAQMSEAVTGMYTAMTEHLKAGVENPAYQRELEQGLATVYSNDQLKAFLARGASDDIAALSAEILSGPGLKEIEEAQKQKILAGLDEQTTSSPALAAALQAASAANAACERLQIDAS
;
A
#
# COMPACT_ATOMS: atom_id res chain seq x y z
N MET A 1 41.06 -5.58 -67.07
CA MET A 1 41.52 -6.13 -65.77
C MET A 1 41.11 -5.14 -64.68
N LEU A 2 40.27 -5.60 -63.74
CA LEU A 2 40.16 -5.21 -62.31
C LEU A 2 40.30 -3.72 -61.91
N SER A 3 39.52 -3.09 -61.04
CA SER A 3 38.53 -3.53 -60.04
C SER A 3 38.22 -2.29 -59.17
N ARG A 4 37.03 -2.26 -58.53
CA ARG A 4 36.62 -1.46 -57.34
C ARG A 4 36.31 0.03 -57.54
N CYS A 5 35.03 0.45 -57.50
CA CYS A 5 34.09 0.58 -56.35
C CYS A 5 34.32 1.84 -55.50
N LEU A 6 33.29 2.70 -55.36
CA LEU A 6 32.85 3.51 -54.19
C LEU A 6 31.95 4.67 -54.71
N LEU A 7 30.62 4.58 -54.60
CA LEU A 7 29.76 4.98 -53.47
C LEU A 7 29.46 6.50 -53.41
N ALA A 8 28.23 6.88 -53.76
CA ALA A 8 27.53 8.05 -53.19
C ALA A 8 26.03 8.01 -53.53
N LEU A 9 25.26 7.20 -52.79
CA LEU A 9 23.80 7.27 -52.72
C LEU A 9 23.43 7.26 -51.23
N CYS A 10 23.52 8.42 -50.59
CA CYS A 10 22.91 8.61 -49.28
C CYS A 10 21.41 8.85 -49.49
N ALA A 11 20.67 7.75 -49.52
CA ALA A 11 19.22 7.74 -49.48
C ALA A 11 18.72 8.14 -48.09
N ALA A 12 17.69 8.99 -48.08
CA ALA A 12 16.64 9.17 -47.10
C ALA A 12 16.82 8.48 -45.72
N LEU A 13 17.03 9.30 -44.69
CA LEU A 13 16.72 8.96 -43.30
C LEU A 13 15.22 8.60 -43.18
N PRO A 14 14.86 7.39 -42.75
CA PRO A 14 13.53 7.17 -42.22
C PRO A 14 13.47 7.77 -40.81
N LEU A 15 12.44 8.58 -40.57
CA LEU A 15 11.97 8.97 -39.24
C LEU A 15 11.68 7.68 -38.45
N GLY A 16 12.69 7.19 -37.73
CA GLY A 16 12.52 6.12 -36.77
C GLY A 16 11.71 6.67 -35.61
N MET A 17 10.40 6.38 -35.60
CA MET A 17 9.64 6.39 -34.36
C MET A 17 10.27 5.34 -33.45
N ALA A 18 11.14 5.79 -32.55
CA ALA A 18 11.67 4.96 -31.49
C ALA A 18 10.50 4.61 -30.58
N GLN A 19 9.88 3.45 -30.84
CA GLN A 19 9.04 2.76 -29.88
C GLN A 19 9.90 2.54 -28.63
N ALA A 20 9.67 3.34 -27.59
CA ALA A 20 10.30 3.13 -26.29
C ALA A 20 10.07 1.66 -25.89
N ALA A 21 11.14 0.97 -25.52
CA ALA A 21 11.07 -0.45 -25.27
C ALA A 21 10.11 -0.71 -24.09
N PRO A 22 9.36 -1.84 -24.07
CA PRO A 22 8.48 -2.19 -22.95
C PRO A 22 9.18 -2.22 -21.58
N SER A 23 10.50 -2.40 -21.58
CA SER A 23 11.38 -2.25 -20.41
C SER A 23 11.35 -0.84 -19.79
N ASP A 24 11.29 0.21 -20.62
CA ASP A 24 11.36 1.60 -20.17
C ASP A 24 10.05 2.03 -19.52
N THR A 25 8.91 1.59 -20.08
CA THR A 25 7.58 1.87 -19.52
C THR A 25 7.40 1.23 -18.14
N LEU A 26 7.79 -0.05 -17.98
CA LEU A 26 7.70 -0.73 -16.69
C LEU A 26 8.63 -0.11 -15.65
N SER A 27 9.81 0.35 -16.05
CA SER A 27 10.72 1.08 -15.17
C SER A 27 10.12 2.41 -14.68
N LEU A 28 9.43 3.15 -15.55
CA LEU A 28 8.72 4.37 -15.17
C LEU A 28 7.51 4.07 -14.28
N ALA A 29 6.75 3.01 -14.57
CA ALA A 29 5.62 2.58 -13.75
C ALA A 29 6.05 2.22 -12.32
N ARG A 30 7.20 1.54 -12.17
CA ARG A 30 7.83 1.30 -10.86
C ARG A 30 8.14 2.57 -10.10
N GLN A 31 8.73 3.55 -10.77
CA GLN A 31 9.03 4.83 -10.15
C GLN A 31 7.76 5.57 -9.73
N VAL A 32 6.72 5.58 -10.57
CA VAL A 32 5.41 6.20 -10.26
C VAL A 32 4.79 5.52 -9.04
N ASN A 33 4.81 4.19 -9.01
CA ASN A 33 4.32 3.43 -7.88
C ASN A 33 5.09 3.77 -6.60
N GLU A 34 6.42 3.65 -6.62
CA GLU A 34 7.27 3.88 -5.44
C GLU A 34 7.15 5.29 -4.87
N GLN A 35 7.17 6.31 -5.74
CA GLN A 35 7.27 7.71 -5.35
C GLN A 35 5.91 8.35 -5.05
N ILE A 36 4.82 7.79 -5.57
CA ILE A 36 3.49 8.40 -5.44
C ILE A 36 2.52 7.44 -4.77
N VAL A 37 2.15 6.34 -5.43
CA VAL A 37 1.06 5.47 -4.95
C VAL A 37 1.44 4.72 -3.67
N HIS A 38 2.55 3.98 -3.70
CA HIS A 38 3.07 3.27 -2.54
C HIS A 38 3.56 4.23 -1.45
N LYS A 39 4.11 5.39 -1.82
CA LYS A 39 4.44 6.44 -0.85
C LYS A 39 3.20 6.89 -0.08
N HIS A 40 2.12 7.24 -0.77
CA HIS A 40 0.85 7.63 -0.16
C HIS A 40 0.34 6.55 0.80
N MET A 41 0.30 5.29 0.36
CA MET A 41 -0.17 4.18 1.21
C MET A 41 0.68 3.99 2.47
N ARG A 42 2.01 4.17 2.38
CA ARG A 42 2.89 4.13 3.57
C ARG A 42 2.63 5.30 4.51
N GLU A 43 2.38 6.49 3.97
CA GLU A 43 2.01 7.67 4.76
C GLU A 43 0.68 7.46 5.50
N GLU A 44 -0.31 6.83 4.86
CA GLU A 44 -1.58 6.45 5.53
C GLU A 44 -1.37 5.44 6.66
N VAL A 45 -0.53 4.41 6.46
CA VAL A 45 -0.18 3.44 7.52
C VAL A 45 0.56 4.13 8.67
N GLN A 46 1.44 5.09 8.38
CA GLN A 46 2.15 5.87 9.40
C GLN A 46 1.21 6.81 10.16
N ALA A 47 0.27 7.47 9.47
CA ALA A 47 -0.75 8.31 10.09
C ALA A 47 -1.65 7.48 11.01
N PHE A 48 -2.06 6.29 10.56
CA PHE A 48 -2.75 5.31 11.37
C PHE A 48 -1.94 4.97 12.63
N ALA A 49 -0.69 4.51 12.48
CA ALA A 49 0.19 4.17 13.60
C ALA A 49 0.36 5.33 14.59
N GLY A 50 0.53 6.56 14.09
CA GLY A 50 0.68 7.77 14.89
C GLY A 50 -0.55 8.10 15.74
N ALA A 51 -1.76 7.82 15.26
CA ALA A 51 -3.00 8.04 15.99
C ALA A 51 -3.12 7.15 17.26
N PHE A 52 -2.42 6.02 17.31
CA PHE A 52 -2.47 5.07 18.44
C PHE A 52 -1.32 5.21 19.43
N ASN A 53 -0.28 5.99 19.12
CA ASN A 53 0.95 6.07 19.92
C ASN A 53 0.84 6.92 21.21
N GLY A 54 -0.37 7.20 21.70
CA GLY A 54 -0.52 8.15 22.81
C GLY A 54 -1.86 8.08 23.53
N SER A 55 -2.15 7.00 24.25
CA SER A 55 -3.11 6.99 25.39
C SER A 55 -4.60 7.25 25.09
N THR A 56 -4.98 7.74 23.91
CA THR A 56 -6.31 8.35 23.64
C THR A 56 -7.42 7.36 23.32
N MET A 57 -7.16 6.06 23.21
CA MET A 57 -8.12 5.08 22.67
C MET A 57 -8.63 4.07 23.69
N MET A 58 -8.34 4.26 24.97
CA MET A 58 -8.96 3.42 25.98
C MET A 58 -10.44 3.85 26.13
N PRO A 59 -11.41 2.92 26.10
CA PRO A 59 -12.80 3.28 26.33
C PRO A 59 -12.94 4.00 27.67
N GLN A 60 -13.71 5.10 27.70
CA GLN A 60 -13.85 5.92 28.91
C GLN A 60 -14.47 5.15 30.08
N ASP A 61 -15.20 4.07 29.77
CA ASP A 61 -15.95 3.26 30.72
C ASP A 61 -15.17 2.04 31.24
N VAL A 62 -13.84 1.96 31.03
CA VAL A 62 -13.03 0.86 31.58
C VAL A 62 -12.86 1.04 33.11
N PRO A 63 -13.30 0.06 33.94
CA PRO A 63 -13.12 0.12 35.39
C PRO A 63 -11.65 0.22 35.78
N GLU A 64 -11.35 0.90 36.89
CA GLU A 64 -9.97 1.10 37.34
C GLU A 64 -9.21 -0.23 37.53
N GLY A 65 -9.87 -1.25 38.10
CA GLY A 65 -9.28 -2.59 38.29
C GLY A 65 -8.91 -3.31 36.99
N CYS A 66 -9.41 -2.83 35.85
CA CYS A 66 -9.22 -3.39 34.53
C CYS A 66 -8.34 -2.56 33.60
N ARG A 67 -8.04 -1.32 34.01
CA ARG A 67 -7.40 -0.31 33.17
C ARG A 67 -6.06 -0.76 32.61
N ALA A 68 -5.22 -1.36 33.45
CA ALA A 68 -3.89 -1.82 33.04
C ALA A 68 -3.95 -2.95 32.00
N GLN A 69 -4.76 -3.99 32.27
CA GLN A 69 -4.90 -5.14 31.38
C GLN A 69 -5.54 -4.74 30.04
N MET A 70 -6.59 -3.92 30.06
CA MET A 70 -7.22 -3.41 28.84
C MET A 70 -6.26 -2.52 28.05
N SER A 71 -5.51 -1.64 28.72
CA SER A 71 -4.52 -0.80 28.05
C SER A 71 -3.44 -1.64 27.35
N GLU A 72 -2.92 -2.67 27.99
CA GLU A 72 -1.92 -3.57 27.40
C GLU A 72 -2.49 -4.32 26.19
N ALA A 73 -3.67 -4.93 26.34
CA ALA A 73 -4.28 -5.74 25.29
C ALA A 73 -4.67 -4.89 24.05
N VAL A 74 -5.23 -3.71 24.27
CA VAL A 74 -5.57 -2.76 23.21
C VAL A 74 -4.32 -2.26 22.49
N THR A 75 -3.25 -1.95 23.24
CA THR A 75 -1.96 -1.54 22.65
C THR A 75 -1.37 -2.65 21.78
N GLY A 76 -1.40 -3.90 22.26
CA GLY A 76 -0.95 -5.07 21.51
C GLY A 76 -1.75 -5.28 20.22
N MET A 77 -3.07 -5.18 20.30
CA MET A 77 -3.97 -5.27 19.15
C MET A 77 -3.67 -4.21 18.09
N TYR A 78 -3.55 -2.93 18.46
CA TYR A 78 -3.24 -1.86 17.51
C TYR A 78 -1.86 -2.00 16.88
N THR A 79 -0.87 -2.46 17.66
CA THR A 79 0.47 -2.76 17.15
C THR A 79 0.41 -3.85 16.09
N ALA A 80 -0.28 -4.96 16.38
CA ALA A 80 -0.41 -6.07 15.45
C ALA A 80 -1.20 -5.68 14.19
N MET A 81 -2.25 -4.86 14.33
CA MET A 81 -3.04 -4.36 13.20
C MET A 81 -2.22 -3.43 12.30
N THR A 82 -1.39 -2.56 12.89
CA THR A 82 -0.49 -1.68 12.14
C THR A 82 0.53 -2.48 11.35
N GLU A 83 1.15 -3.49 11.95
CA GLU A 83 2.09 -4.38 11.25
C GLU A 83 1.41 -5.19 10.14
N HIS A 84 0.17 -5.63 10.37
CA HIS A 84 -0.63 -6.30 9.34
C HIS A 84 -0.96 -5.40 8.15
N LEU A 85 -1.39 -4.16 8.41
CA LEU A 85 -1.63 -3.15 7.38
C LEU A 85 -0.35 -2.89 6.57
N LYS A 86 0.77 -2.68 7.27
CA LYS A 86 2.08 -2.47 6.65
C LYS A 86 2.48 -3.64 5.77
N ALA A 87 2.38 -4.89 6.25
CA ALA A 87 2.69 -6.08 5.47
C ALA A 87 1.80 -6.22 4.22
N GLY A 88 0.54 -5.79 4.32
CA GLY A 88 -0.37 -5.71 3.19
C GLY A 88 0.07 -4.70 2.14
N VAL A 89 0.45 -3.49 2.55
CA VAL A 89 0.95 -2.43 1.65
C VAL A 89 2.29 -2.83 1.03
N GLU A 90 3.22 -3.39 1.82
CA GLU A 90 4.55 -3.79 1.38
C GLU A 90 4.58 -5.13 0.61
N ASN A 91 3.41 -5.74 0.36
CA ASN A 91 3.32 -7.05 -0.28
C ASN A 91 3.94 -7.04 -1.70
N PRO A 92 5.01 -7.82 -1.97
CA PRO A 92 5.71 -7.75 -3.25
C PRO A 92 4.89 -8.24 -4.47
N ALA A 93 3.87 -9.06 -4.26
CA ALA A 93 3.00 -9.50 -5.35
C ALA A 93 2.03 -8.39 -5.75
N TYR A 94 1.43 -7.72 -4.76
CA TYR A 94 0.58 -6.55 -4.97
C TYR A 94 1.35 -5.41 -5.67
N GLN A 95 2.54 -5.07 -5.18
CA GLN A 95 3.37 -4.02 -5.76
C GLN A 95 3.67 -4.32 -7.24
N ARG A 96 4.06 -5.55 -7.57
CA ARG A 96 4.33 -5.96 -8.96
C ARG A 96 3.08 -5.95 -9.84
N GLU A 97 1.93 -6.35 -9.32
CA GLU A 97 0.66 -6.32 -10.05
C GLU A 97 0.26 -4.89 -10.41
N LEU A 98 0.38 -3.97 -9.45
CA LEU A 98 0.09 -2.55 -9.66
C LEU A 98 1.08 -1.91 -10.66
N GLU A 99 2.37 -2.20 -10.56
CA GLU A 99 3.39 -1.74 -11.52
C GLU A 99 3.09 -2.19 -12.96
N GLN A 100 2.66 -3.45 -13.14
CA GLN A 100 2.30 -3.97 -14.45
C GLN A 100 1.01 -3.34 -14.98
N GLY A 101 0.04 -3.10 -14.10
CA GLY A 101 -1.18 -2.36 -14.43
C GLY A 101 -0.85 -0.94 -14.92
N LEU A 102 -0.03 -0.20 -14.15
CA LEU A 102 0.42 1.15 -14.49
C LEU A 102 1.12 1.20 -15.86
N ALA A 103 2.04 0.25 -16.12
CA ALA A 103 2.76 0.17 -17.39
C ALA A 103 1.86 -0.18 -18.59
N THR A 104 0.70 -0.78 -18.32
CA THR A 104 -0.29 -1.17 -19.34
C THR A 104 -1.26 -0.02 -19.63
N VAL A 105 -1.69 0.68 -18.58
CA VAL A 105 -2.72 1.72 -18.66
C VAL A 105 -2.17 3.05 -19.17
N TYR A 106 -0.96 3.41 -18.76
CA TYR A 106 -0.38 4.72 -19.05
C TYR A 106 0.76 4.65 -20.06
N SER A 107 0.81 5.65 -20.93
CA SER A 107 1.95 5.85 -21.83
C SER A 107 3.20 6.32 -21.06
N ASN A 108 4.37 6.18 -21.68
CA ASN A 108 5.63 6.71 -21.13
C ASN A 108 5.54 8.20 -20.78
N ASP A 109 4.90 9.01 -21.63
CA ASP A 109 4.81 10.46 -21.41
C ASP A 109 3.88 10.78 -20.25
N GLN A 110 2.79 10.03 -20.07
CA GLN A 110 1.91 10.17 -18.92
C GLN A 110 2.61 9.78 -17.61
N LEU A 111 3.35 8.66 -17.61
CA LEU A 111 4.12 8.24 -16.44
C LEU A 111 5.18 9.27 -16.04
N LYS A 112 5.90 9.84 -17.01
CA LYS A 112 6.85 10.95 -16.77
C LYS A 112 6.15 12.20 -16.24
N ALA A 113 4.97 12.53 -16.76
CA ALA A 113 4.20 13.68 -16.29
C ALA A 113 3.76 13.50 -14.82
N PHE A 114 3.32 12.30 -14.43
CA PHE A 114 3.03 12.00 -13.03
C PHE A 114 4.25 12.15 -12.15
N LEU A 115 5.42 11.63 -12.55
CA LEU A 115 6.67 11.79 -11.80
C LEU A 115 7.06 13.25 -11.62
N ALA A 116 6.93 14.07 -12.67
CA ALA A 116 7.23 15.49 -12.59
C ALA A 116 6.32 16.23 -11.59
N ARG A 117 5.04 15.82 -11.50
CA ARG A 117 4.05 16.38 -10.56
C ARG A 117 4.24 15.89 -9.13
N GLY A 118 4.74 14.66 -8.93
CA GLY A 118 4.97 14.09 -7.60
C GLY A 118 5.95 14.87 -6.72
N ALA A 119 6.73 15.79 -7.28
CA ALA A 119 7.61 16.68 -6.54
C ALA A 119 6.93 17.94 -5.97
N SER A 120 5.76 18.33 -6.50
CA SER A 120 5.10 19.60 -6.19
C SER A 120 3.65 19.47 -5.72
N ASP A 121 2.97 18.42 -6.15
CA ASP A 121 1.53 18.25 -5.95
C ASP A 121 1.25 17.47 -4.64
N ASP A 122 0.00 17.56 -4.18
CA ASP A 122 -0.50 16.71 -3.11
C ASP A 122 -0.47 15.23 -3.55
N ILE A 123 0.33 14.44 -2.85
CA ILE A 123 0.57 13.03 -3.13
C ILE A 123 -0.72 12.20 -3.02
N ALA A 124 -1.63 12.54 -2.09
CA ALA A 124 -2.89 11.82 -1.94
C ALA A 124 -3.81 12.02 -3.16
N ALA A 125 -4.00 13.28 -3.57
CA ALA A 125 -4.77 13.62 -4.76
C ALA A 125 -4.18 13.01 -6.03
N LEU A 126 -2.85 13.08 -6.18
CA LEU A 126 -2.15 12.52 -7.34
C LEU A 126 -2.23 10.98 -7.37
N SER A 127 -2.12 10.32 -6.22
CA SER A 127 -2.32 8.87 -6.11
C SER A 127 -3.73 8.46 -6.53
N ALA A 128 -4.76 9.18 -6.07
CA ALA A 128 -6.14 8.92 -6.46
C ALA A 128 -6.38 9.14 -7.96
N GLU A 129 -5.78 10.18 -8.55
CA GLU A 129 -5.80 10.42 -10.00
C GLU A 129 -5.19 9.24 -10.76
N ILE A 130 -4.00 8.78 -10.36
CA ILE A 130 -3.32 7.63 -10.97
C ILE A 130 -4.17 6.36 -10.87
N LEU A 131 -4.77 6.09 -9.71
CA LEU A 131 -5.60 4.90 -9.48
C LEU A 131 -6.95 4.97 -10.19
N SER A 132 -7.37 6.14 -10.69
CA SER A 132 -8.58 6.28 -11.53
C SER A 132 -8.43 5.66 -12.93
N GLY A 133 -7.21 5.28 -13.31
CA GLY A 133 -6.95 4.55 -14.54
C GLY A 133 -7.66 3.18 -14.58
N PRO A 134 -8.09 2.71 -15.76
CA PRO A 134 -8.86 1.46 -15.88
C PRO A 134 -8.19 0.25 -15.20
N GLY A 135 -8.91 -0.43 -14.31
CA GLY A 135 -8.43 -1.66 -13.66
C GLY A 135 -7.51 -1.45 -12.45
N LEU A 136 -6.98 -0.23 -12.25
CA LEU A 136 -5.99 0.03 -11.19
C LEU A 136 -6.63 0.12 -9.81
N LYS A 137 -7.81 0.73 -9.73
CA LYS A 137 -8.60 0.77 -8.49
C LYS A 137 -9.01 -0.63 -8.06
N GLU A 138 -9.34 -1.51 -8.99
CA GLU A 138 -9.72 -2.89 -8.70
C GLU A 138 -8.54 -3.68 -8.10
N ILE A 139 -7.31 -3.46 -8.57
CA ILE A 139 -6.10 -4.05 -7.98
C ILE A 139 -5.93 -3.57 -6.52
N GLU A 140 -6.09 -2.28 -6.28
CA GLU A 140 -6.02 -1.69 -4.93
C GLU A 140 -7.11 -2.25 -4.00
N GLU A 141 -8.36 -2.27 -4.46
CA GLU A 141 -9.49 -2.77 -3.67
C GLU A 141 -9.36 -4.28 -3.40
N ALA A 142 -8.87 -5.07 -4.35
CA ALA A 142 -8.58 -6.48 -4.11
C ALA A 142 -7.52 -6.68 -3.01
N GLN A 143 -6.51 -5.81 -2.95
CA GLN A 143 -5.53 -5.84 -1.88
C GLN A 143 -6.12 -5.39 -0.53
N LYS A 144 -6.93 -4.33 -0.51
CA LYS A 144 -7.66 -3.89 0.69
C LYS A 144 -8.53 -5.02 1.24
N GLN A 145 -9.25 -5.76 0.39
CA GLN A 145 -10.06 -6.89 0.84
C GLN A 145 -9.21 -8.01 1.47
N LYS A 146 -8.03 -8.32 0.92
CA LYS A 146 -7.09 -9.29 1.53
C LYS A 146 -6.62 -8.83 2.92
N ILE A 147 -6.32 -7.55 3.06
CA ILE A 147 -5.92 -6.96 4.34
C ILE A 147 -7.09 -7.06 5.34
N LEU A 148 -8.30 -6.66 4.95
CA LEU A 148 -9.48 -6.69 5.81
C LEU A 148 -9.86 -8.11 6.22
N ALA A 149 -9.75 -9.09 5.33
CA ALA A 149 -9.95 -10.50 5.64
C ALA A 149 -8.94 -11.05 6.68
N GLY A 150 -7.82 -10.35 6.88
CA GLY A 150 -6.86 -10.65 7.93
C GLY A 150 -7.20 -10.06 9.30
N LEU A 151 -8.23 -9.21 9.42
CA LEU A 151 -8.70 -8.63 10.70
C LEU A 151 -9.70 -9.53 11.44
N ASP A 152 -10.05 -10.69 10.88
CA ASP A 152 -10.87 -11.69 11.57
C ASP A 152 -10.00 -12.52 12.53
N GLU A 153 -10.39 -12.62 13.81
CA GLU A 153 -9.66 -13.41 14.82
C GLU A 153 -9.56 -14.91 14.50
N GLN A 154 -10.37 -15.41 13.56
CA GLN A 154 -10.37 -16.80 13.08
C GLN A 154 -9.51 -16.99 11.82
N THR A 155 -9.00 -15.91 11.24
CA THR A 155 -8.16 -15.97 10.03
C THR A 155 -6.79 -16.56 10.35
N THR A 156 -6.28 -17.38 9.44
CA THR A 156 -4.91 -17.92 9.52
C THR A 156 -3.90 -17.06 8.77
N SER A 157 -4.36 -16.02 8.08
CA SER A 157 -3.52 -15.16 7.24
C SER A 157 -2.58 -14.25 8.04
N SER A 158 -2.89 -13.96 9.30
CA SER A 158 -2.07 -13.14 10.19
C SER A 158 -2.10 -13.66 11.64
N PRO A 159 -1.27 -14.66 11.98
CA PRO A 159 -1.31 -15.31 13.31
C PRO A 159 -1.05 -14.35 14.47
N ALA A 160 -0.15 -13.37 14.30
CA ALA A 160 0.15 -12.38 15.34
C ALA A 160 -1.03 -11.44 15.61
N LEU A 161 -1.73 -11.02 14.55
CA LEU A 161 -2.94 -10.21 14.66
C LEU A 161 -4.09 -10.99 15.28
N ALA A 162 -4.32 -12.24 14.85
CA ALA A 162 -5.31 -13.12 15.46
C ALA A 162 -5.07 -13.30 16.97
N ALA A 163 -3.83 -13.56 17.37
CA ALA A 163 -3.48 -13.68 18.79
C ALA A 163 -3.71 -12.38 19.57
N ALA A 164 -3.40 -11.23 18.98
CA ALA A 164 -3.62 -9.93 19.62
C ALA A 164 -5.12 -9.58 19.73
N LEU A 165 -5.93 -9.90 18.72
CA LEU A 165 -7.39 -9.77 18.75
C LEU A 165 -8.01 -10.66 19.83
N GLN A 166 -7.59 -11.93 19.90
CA GLN A 166 -8.03 -12.86 20.94
C GLN A 166 -7.63 -12.38 22.34
N ALA A 167 -6.43 -11.84 22.51
CA ALA A 167 -5.98 -11.28 23.79
C ALA A 167 -6.81 -10.06 24.21
N ALA A 168 -7.13 -9.16 23.27
CA ALA A 168 -8.01 -8.01 23.52
C ALA A 168 -9.44 -8.44 23.87
N SER A 169 -10.00 -9.41 23.14
CA SER A 169 -11.31 -10.00 23.42
C SER A 169 -11.36 -10.66 24.81
N ALA A 170 -10.33 -11.42 25.16
CA ALA A 170 -10.22 -12.07 26.47
C ALA A 170 -10.08 -11.06 27.62
N ALA A 171 -9.29 -9.98 27.43
CA ALA A 171 -9.18 -8.90 28.41
C ALA A 171 -10.53 -8.21 28.63
N ASN A 172 -11.28 -7.93 27.55
CA ASN A 172 -12.61 -7.34 27.64
C ASN A 172 -13.59 -8.25 28.39
N ALA A 173 -13.64 -9.54 28.04
CA ALA A 173 -14.52 -10.51 28.71
C ALA A 173 -14.18 -10.70 30.20
N ALA A 174 -12.89 -10.65 30.57
CA ALA A 174 -12.47 -10.68 31.97
C ALA A 174 -12.97 -9.45 32.72
N CYS A 175 -12.93 -8.28 32.09
CA CYS A 175 -13.40 -7.02 32.66
C CYS A 175 -14.91 -6.94 32.81
N GLU A 176 -15.67 -7.43 31.83
CA GLU A 176 -17.12 -7.54 31.94
C GLU A 176 -17.54 -8.45 33.10
N ARG A 177 -16.86 -9.59 33.29
CA ARG A 177 -17.12 -10.48 34.44
C ARG A 177 -16.84 -9.79 35.77
N LEU A 178 -15.72 -9.07 35.89
CA LEU A 178 -15.39 -8.32 37.09
C LEU A 178 -16.42 -7.22 37.42
N GLN A 179 -17.03 -6.60 36.41
CA GLN A 179 -18.13 -5.65 36.62
C GLN A 179 -19.41 -6.33 37.10
N ILE A 180 -19.77 -7.47 36.49
CA ILE A 180 -20.95 -8.24 36.88
C ILE A 180 -20.83 -8.73 38.33
N ASP A 181 -19.66 -9.26 38.72
CA ASP A 181 -19.40 -9.77 40.08
C ASP A 181 -19.35 -8.65 41.14
N ALA A 182 -19.15 -7.40 40.73
CA ALA A 182 -19.13 -6.22 41.60
C ALA A 182 -20.51 -5.52 41.72
N SER A 183 -21.53 -5.99 41.00
CA SER A 183 -22.90 -5.44 40.93
C SER A 183 -23.88 -6.18 41.84
#